data_AF-A0A2V9GKZ1-F1
#
_entry.id   AF-A0A2V9GKZ1-F1
#
_cell.length_a   1.000
_cell.length_b   1.000
_cell.length_c   1.000
_cell.angle_alpha   90.00
_cell.angle_beta   90.00
_cell.angle_gamma   90.00
#
_symmetry.space_group_name_H-M   'P 1'
#
loop_
_entity.id
_entity.type
_entity.pdbx_description
1 polymer ?
#
loop_
_entity_poly.entity_id
_entity_poly.type
_entity_poly.pdbx_seq_one_letter_code
_entity_poly.pdbx_strand_id
1 'polypeptide(L)' 'ASQLGTALTLLPLSPAYSRGIDPSTLSGMASAIVSDLKKYIYTDINGKARPQGGSVDLGAYQH' A
#
# COMPACT_ATOMS: atom_id res chain seq x y z
N ALA A 1 19.10 9.10 14.46
CA ALA A 1 17.80 8.41 14.50
C ALA A 1 18.01 6.98 14.03
N SER A 2 17.55 5.97 14.76
CA SER A 2 17.64 4.57 14.29
C SER A 2 16.69 4.36 13.12
N GLN A 3 17.19 3.81 12.01
CA GLN A 3 16.36 3.41 10.87
C GLN A 3 15.59 2.14 11.26
N LEU A 4 14.27 2.17 11.15
CA LEU A 4 13.42 1.04 11.55
C LEU A 4 13.51 -0.15 10.58
N GLY A 5 14.03 0.04 9.36
CA GLY A 5 14.27 -1.05 8.41
C GLY A 5 13.05 -1.96 8.24
N THR A 6 13.24 -3.26 8.42
CA THR A 6 12.16 -4.28 8.35
C THR A 6 11.49 -4.56 9.70
N ALA A 7 11.80 -3.80 10.77
CA ALA A 7 11.28 -4.06 12.11
C ALA A 7 9.75 -3.87 12.24
N LEU A 8 9.13 -3.23 11.25
CA LEU A 8 7.68 -3.00 11.19
C LEU A 8 6.99 -3.85 10.10
N THR A 9 7.69 -4.84 9.53
CA THR A 9 7.10 -5.77 8.57
C THR A 9 5.99 -6.57 9.26
N LEU A 10 4.93 -6.87 8.52
CA LEU A 10 3.78 -7.59 9.03
C LEU A 10 4.17 -9.01 9.48
N LEU A 11 3.73 -9.39 10.67
CA LEU A 11 3.89 -10.75 11.17
C LEU A 11 2.91 -11.71 10.48
N PRO A 12 3.22 -13.01 10.44
CA PRO A 12 2.27 -14.03 9.98
C PRO A 12 0.90 -13.88 10.66
N LEU A 13 -0.17 -14.00 9.87
CA LEU A 13 -1.57 -13.85 10.31
C LEU A 13 -1.93 -12.45 10.84
N SER A 14 -1.18 -11.42 10.48
CA SER A 14 -1.50 -10.04 10.85
C SER A 14 -2.93 -9.67 10.42
N PRO A 15 -3.70 -8.99 11.29
CA PRO A 15 -5.03 -8.52 10.92
C PRO A 15 -5.00 -7.45 9.83
N ALA A 16 -3.83 -6.87 9.52
CA ALA A 16 -3.67 -5.89 8.44
C ALA A 16 -3.64 -6.51 7.03
N TYR A 17 -3.55 -7.84 6.93
CA TYR A 17 -3.54 -8.54 5.64
C TYR A 17 -4.82 -8.30 4.84
N SER A 18 -4.66 -7.79 3.62
CA SER A 18 -5.74 -7.57 2.65
C SER A 18 -6.91 -6.75 3.22
N ARG A 19 -6.64 -5.80 4.11
CA ARG A 19 -7.66 -4.91 4.72
C ARG A 19 -7.70 -3.50 4.15
N GLY A 20 -6.72 -3.13 3.35
CA GLY A 20 -6.71 -1.87 2.61
C GLY A 20 -7.53 -1.93 1.32
N ILE A 21 -7.63 -0.77 0.69
CA ILE A 21 -8.23 -0.58 -0.63
C ILE A 21 -7.17 -0.06 -1.60
N ASP A 22 -7.41 -0.19 -2.90
CA ASP A 22 -6.70 0.62 -3.91
C ASP A 22 -7.34 2.00 -3.97
N PRO A 23 -6.73 3.06 -3.39
CA PRO A 23 -7.32 4.39 -3.38
C PRO A 23 -7.51 4.95 -4.79
N SER A 24 -6.75 4.52 -5.80
CA SER A 24 -6.90 5.00 -7.18
C SER A 24 -8.23 4.59 -7.83
N THR A 25 -8.96 3.65 -7.20
CA THR A 25 -10.27 3.17 -7.63
C THR A 25 -11.45 3.90 -6.97
N LEU A 26 -11.18 4.83 -6.06
CA LEU A 26 -12.23 5.63 -5.42
C LEU A 26 -12.93 6.55 -6.43
N SER A 27 -14.26 6.51 -6.43
CA SER A 27 -15.07 7.35 -7.30
C SER A 27 -15.05 8.82 -6.87
N GLY A 28 -15.25 9.72 -7.84
CA GLY A 28 -15.34 11.17 -7.58
C GLY A 28 -13.99 11.88 -7.40
N MET A 29 -12.85 11.20 -7.55
CA MET A 29 -11.54 11.82 -7.50
C MET A 29 -11.17 12.52 -8.82
N ALA A 30 -10.41 13.61 -8.73
CA ALA A 30 -9.85 14.28 -9.89
C ALA A 30 -8.84 13.37 -10.63
N SER A 31 -8.84 13.42 -11.96
CA SER A 31 -7.97 12.59 -12.81
C SER A 31 -6.48 12.78 -12.53
N ALA A 32 -6.06 13.99 -12.16
CA ALA A 32 -4.69 14.28 -11.75
C ALA A 32 -4.29 13.52 -10.48
N ILE A 33 -5.17 13.49 -9.47
CA ILE A 33 -4.93 12.74 -8.21
C ILE A 33 -4.85 11.24 -8.49
N VAL A 34 -5.76 10.70 -9.32
CA VAL A 34 -5.71 9.28 -9.73
C VAL A 34 -4.38 8.95 -10.40
N SER A 35 -3.89 9.84 -11.27
CA SER A 35 -2.63 9.64 -12.00
C SER A 35 -1.44 9.62 -11.05
N ASP A 36 -1.39 10.55 -10.09
CA ASP A 36 -0.33 10.60 -9.09
C ASP A 36 -0.38 9.41 -8.14
N LEU A 37 -1.58 8.99 -7.71
CA LEU A 37 -1.76 7.79 -6.90
C LEU A 37 -1.17 6.57 -7.61
N LYS A 38 -1.57 6.31 -8.86
CA LYS A 38 -1.07 5.17 -9.65
C LYS A 38 0.45 5.17 -9.81
N LYS A 39 1.08 6.34 -9.79
CA LYS A 39 2.54 6.48 -9.87
C LYS A 39 3.26 6.01 -8.61
N TYR A 40 2.66 6.17 -7.42
CA TYR A 40 3.38 6.01 -6.15
C TYR A 40 2.86 4.91 -5.22
N ILE A 41 1.62 4.43 -5.37
CA ILE A 41 1.01 3.52 -4.38
C ILE A 41 1.22 2.03 -4.65
N TYR A 42 1.73 1.63 -5.83
CA TYR A 42 1.82 0.22 -6.21
C TYR A 42 3.11 -0.47 -5.78
N THR A 43 3.88 0.19 -4.93
CA THR A 43 5.10 -0.36 -4.36
C THR A 43 5.16 0.04 -2.90
N ASP A 44 5.45 -0.91 -2.02
CA ASP A 44 5.62 -0.66 -0.59
C ASP A 44 6.98 -0.01 -0.29
N ILE A 45 7.24 0.30 0.98
CA ILE A 45 8.47 0.98 1.39
C ILE A 45 9.75 0.17 1.14
N ASN A 46 9.64 -1.16 0.97
CA ASN A 46 10.75 -2.07 0.69
C ASN A 46 10.86 -2.44 -0.80
N GLY A 47 10.07 -1.83 -1.68
CA GLY A 47 10.08 -2.14 -3.10
C GLY A 47 9.17 -3.29 -3.52
N LYS A 48 8.34 -3.83 -2.61
CA LYS A 48 7.42 -4.92 -2.92
C LYS A 48 6.16 -4.44 -3.62
N ALA A 49 5.77 -5.14 -4.69
CA ALA A 49 4.58 -4.80 -5.45
C ALA A 49 3.30 -4.91 -4.60
N ARG A 50 2.43 -3.91 -4.72
CA ARG A 50 1.05 -3.96 -4.20
C ARG A 50 0.08 -4.32 -5.33
N PRO A 51 -0.97 -5.10 -5.05
CA PRO A 51 -2.01 -5.41 -6.03
C PRO A 51 -2.66 -4.15 -6.62
N GLN A 52 -2.91 -4.14 -7.92
CA GLN A 52 -3.71 -3.09 -8.58
C GLN A 52 -5.18 -3.49 -8.61
N GLY A 53 -6.08 -2.58 -8.22
CA GLY A 53 -7.53 -2.81 -8.22
C GLY A 53 -8.05 -3.80 -7.17
N GLY A 54 -7.16 -4.34 -6.32
CA GLY A 54 -7.51 -5.28 -5.25
C GLY A 54 -7.23 -4.71 -3.87
N SER A 55 -7.46 -5.53 -2.83
CA SER A 55 -7.08 -5.18 -1.46
C SER A 55 -5.57 -5.20 -1.29
N VAL A 56 -5.05 -4.18 -0.62
CA VAL A 56 -3.65 -4.07 -0.19
C VAL A 56 -3.56 -4.32 1.31
N ASP A 57 -2.35 -4.54 1.84
CA ASP A 57 -2.18 -4.53 3.28
C ASP A 57 -2.23 -3.12 3.87
N LEU A 58 -2.75 -3.03 5.09
CA LEU A 58 -2.72 -1.79 5.84
C LEU A 58 -1.30 -1.48 6.32
N GLY A 59 -0.94 -0.20 6.26
CA GLY A 59 0.38 0.30 6.65
C GLY A 59 1.36 0.34 5.49
N ALA A 60 2.65 0.49 5.82
CA ALA A 60 3.70 0.80 4.85
C ALA A 60 4.27 -0.44 4.11
N TYR A 61 4.07 -1.65 4.65
CA TYR A 61 4.63 -2.91 4.14
C TYR A 61 3.55 -3.77 3.50
N GLN A 62 3.96 -4.59 2.53
CA GLN A 62 3.14 -5.60 1.87
C GLN A 62 3.66 -7.02 2.19
N HIS A 63 2.76 -7.96 2.45
CA HIS A 63 3.03 -9.39 2.66
C HIS A 63 3.00 -10.20 1.38
#